data_AF-A0A6G1GXQ7-F1
#
_entry.id   AF-A0A6G1GXQ7-F1
#
_cell.length_a   1.000
_cell.length_b   1.000
_cell.length_c   1.000
_cell.angle_alpha   90.00
_cell.angle_beta   90.00
_cell.angle_gamma   90.00
#
_symmetry.space_group_name_H-M   'P 1'
#
loop_
_entity.id
_entity.type
_entity.pdbx_description
1 polymer ?
#
loop_
_entity_poly.entity_id
_entity_poly.type
_entity_poly.pdbx_seq_one_letter_code
_entity_poly.pdbx_strand_id
1 'polypeptide(L)'
;MSNLDRFFVSRYQDAYKLFDTDDHDTCMELMRELLQEPQLSRGYRLKACSVMADGLMHQDWEEAESWRQQAEKVYAEIRELWPLGSEEALKWPKQEEDLVQSRKDLDELETDMKAAKPQDEN
;
A
#
# COMPACT_ATOMS: atom_id res chain seq x y z
N MET A 1 4.96 16.82 12.38
CA MET A 1 4.66 15.37 12.53
C MET A 1 3.99 15.20 13.88
N SER A 2 2.72 14.80 13.89
CA SER A 2 1.95 14.65 15.13
C SER A 2 2.34 13.37 15.89
N ASN A 3 1.99 13.27 17.18
CA ASN A 3 2.20 12.03 17.94
C ASN A 3 1.41 10.85 17.36
N LEU A 4 0.27 11.15 16.73
CA LEU A 4 -0.58 10.17 16.07
C LEU A 4 0.06 9.64 14.79
N ASP A 5 0.70 10.51 14.00
CA ASP A 5 1.46 10.08 12.81
C ASP A 5 2.58 9.11 13.21
N ARG A 6 3.32 9.42 14.28
CA ARG A 6 4.41 8.56 14.80
C ARG A 6 3.89 7.20 15.26
N PHE A 7 2.71 7.15 15.85
CA PHE A 7 2.07 5.89 16.26
C PHE A 7 1.78 4.99 15.05
N PHE A 8 1.15 5.54 14.00
CA PHE A 8 0.87 4.76 12.78
C PHE A 8 2.14 4.39 12.00
N VAL A 9 3.16 5.25 11.99
CA VAL A 9 4.48 4.91 11.42
C VAL A 9 5.03 3.66 12.09
N SER A 10 5.04 3.62 13.43
CA SER A 10 5.57 2.48 14.18
C SER A 10 4.77 1.22 13.90
N ARG A 11 3.43 1.28 13.95
CA ARG A 11 2.58 0.11 13.68
C ARG A 11 2.79 -0.44 12.26
N TYR A 12 2.87 0.45 11.27
CA TYR A 12 3.16 0.04 9.90
C TYR A 12 4.55 -0.61 9.78
N GLN A 13 5.59 -0.02 10.37
CA GLN A 13 6.94 -0.56 10.33
C GLN A 13 7.05 -1.91 11.05
N ASP A 14 6.36 -2.08 12.16
CA ASP A 14 6.37 -3.33 12.92
C ASP A 14 5.63 -4.44 12.17
N ALA A 15 4.50 -4.12 11.52
CA ALA A 15 3.80 -5.05 10.65
C ALA A 15 4.65 -5.40 9.40
N TYR A 16 5.27 -4.41 8.76
CA TYR A 16 6.05 -4.63 7.54
C TYR A 16 7.31 -5.46 7.79
N LYS A 17 7.97 -5.34 8.95
CA LYS A 17 9.09 -6.23 9.30
C LYS A 17 8.71 -7.71 9.30
N LEU A 18 7.46 -8.04 9.60
CA LEU A 18 6.98 -9.43 9.61
C LEU A 18 6.83 -9.99 8.20
N PHE A 19 6.57 -9.12 7.22
CA PHE A 19 6.60 -9.46 5.79
C PHE A 19 7.98 -9.98 5.38
N ASP A 20 9.05 -9.30 5.81
CA ASP A 20 10.42 -9.70 5.51
C ASP A 20 10.90 -10.95 6.27
N THR A 21 10.23 -11.32 7.38
CA THR A 21 10.64 -12.44 8.25
C THR A 21 9.79 -13.71 8.11
N ASP A 22 9.04 -13.83 7.00
CA ASP A 22 8.23 -15.00 6.64
C ASP A 22 7.02 -15.29 7.56
N ASP A 23 6.67 -14.35 8.44
CA ASP A 23 5.45 -14.38 9.27
C ASP A 23 4.34 -13.59 8.56
N HIS A 24 4.01 -14.06 7.36
CA HIS A 24 3.09 -13.38 6.44
C HIS A 24 1.68 -13.26 7.02
N ASP A 25 1.18 -14.28 7.72
CA ASP A 25 -0.16 -14.27 8.30
C ASP A 25 -0.31 -13.18 9.37
N THR A 26 0.66 -13.07 10.29
CA THR A 26 0.67 -12.02 11.32
C THR A 26 0.83 -10.64 10.69
N CYS A 27 1.63 -10.51 9.62
CA CYS A 27 1.72 -9.28 8.85
C CYS A 27 0.35 -8.86 8.29
N MET A 28 -0.36 -9.78 7.63
CA MET A 28 -1.66 -9.49 7.04
C MET A 28 -2.71 -9.11 8.09
N GLU A 29 -2.73 -9.79 9.25
CA GLU A 29 -3.63 -9.43 10.34
C GLU A 29 -3.38 -8.00 10.85
N LEU A 30 -2.12 -7.65 11.10
CA LEU A 30 -1.75 -6.31 11.57
C LEU A 30 -2.03 -5.22 10.53
N MET A 31 -1.84 -5.53 9.24
CA MET A 31 -2.17 -4.61 8.14
C MET A 31 -3.69 -4.39 8.03
N ARG A 32 -4.50 -5.44 8.19
CA ARG A 32 -5.96 -5.32 8.24
C ARG A 32 -6.41 -4.46 9.41
N GLU A 33 -5.86 -4.67 10.61
CA GLU A 33 -6.15 -3.81 11.76
C GLU A 33 -5.78 -2.35 11.50
N LEU A 34 -4.61 -2.11 10.92
CA LEU A 34 -4.14 -0.75 10.60
C LEU A 34 -5.10 -0.06 9.62
N LEU A 35 -5.61 -0.78 8.61
CA LEU A 35 -6.52 -0.23 7.60
C LEU A 35 -7.91 0.13 8.16
N GLN A 36 -8.31 -0.44 9.30
CA GLN A 36 -9.53 -0.07 10.03
C GLN A 36 -9.40 1.27 10.76
N GLU A 37 -8.18 1.80 10.94
CA GLU A 37 -7.95 3.06 11.64
C GLU A 37 -8.37 4.25 10.76
N PRO A 38 -9.43 5.01 11.14
CA PRO A 38 -9.95 6.11 10.32
C PRO A 38 -8.97 7.29 10.24
N GLN A 39 -8.03 7.37 11.18
CA GLN A 39 -7.02 8.42 11.27
C GLN A 39 -5.73 8.06 10.52
N LEU A 40 -5.66 6.87 9.90
CA LEU A 40 -4.51 6.47 9.10
C LEU A 40 -4.32 7.43 7.92
N SER A 41 -3.11 7.97 7.77
CA SER A 41 -2.80 8.87 6.66
C SER A 41 -2.94 8.14 5.32
N ARG A 42 -3.30 8.89 4.26
CA ARG A 42 -3.46 8.31 2.91
C ARG A 42 -2.20 7.61 2.41
N GLY A 43 -1.01 8.16 2.72
CA GLY A 43 0.25 7.54 2.36
C GLY A 43 0.48 6.18 3.02
N TYR A 44 0.12 6.02 4.30
CA TYR A 44 0.20 4.71 4.96
C TYR A 44 -0.92 3.77 4.52
N ARG A 45 -2.11 4.30 4.21
CA ARG A 45 -3.20 3.51 3.65
C ARG A 45 -2.82 2.91 2.30
N LEU A 46 -2.22 3.72 1.41
CA LEU A 46 -1.67 3.27 0.14
C LEU A 46 -0.68 2.11 0.36
N LYS A 47 0.33 2.32 1.20
CA LYS A 47 1.36 1.31 1.48
C LYS A 47 0.80 0.03 2.08
N ALA A 48 -0.13 0.13 3.04
CA ALA A 48 -0.75 -1.03 3.67
C ALA A 48 -1.62 -1.82 2.66
N CYS A 49 -2.38 -1.14 1.79
CA CYS A 49 -3.12 -1.82 0.72
C CYS A 49 -2.19 -2.54 -0.27
N SER A 50 -1.05 -1.94 -0.65
CA SER A 50 -0.06 -2.61 -1.51
C SER A 50 0.51 -3.88 -0.85
N VAL A 51 0.85 -3.82 0.44
CA VAL A 51 1.34 -4.99 1.20
C VAL A 51 0.29 -6.10 1.29
N MET A 52 -0.97 -5.74 1.52
CA MET A 52 -2.08 -6.70 1.53
C MET A 52 -2.23 -7.42 0.19
N ALA A 53 -2.12 -6.68 -0.92
CA ALA A 53 -2.21 -7.26 -2.25
C ALA A 53 -1.04 -8.21 -2.55
N ASP A 54 0.19 -7.79 -2.25
CA ASP A 54 1.39 -8.61 -2.45
C ASP A 54 1.36 -9.90 -1.60
N GLY A 55 1.02 -9.78 -0.31
CA GLY A 55 0.97 -10.94 0.60
C GLY A 55 -0.11 -11.98 0.24
N LEU A 56 -1.19 -11.56 -0.41
CA LEU A 56 -2.33 -12.44 -0.73
C LEU A 56 -2.32 -12.98 -2.16
N MET A 57 -1.51 -12.46 -3.09
CA MET A 57 -1.67 -12.76 -4.52
C MET A 57 -1.57 -14.24 -4.90
N HIS A 58 -0.89 -15.06 -4.08
CA HIS A 58 -0.75 -16.50 -4.27
C HIS A 58 -1.74 -17.34 -3.46
N GLN A 59 -2.45 -16.75 -2.50
CA GLN A 59 -3.38 -17.44 -1.59
C GLN A 59 -4.84 -17.15 -1.94
N ASP A 60 -5.14 -15.86 -2.17
CA ASP A 60 -6.46 -15.35 -2.53
C ASP A 60 -6.27 -14.20 -3.54
N TRP A 61 -6.19 -14.57 -4.81
CA TRP A 61 -5.95 -13.62 -5.89
C TRP A 61 -7.07 -12.57 -6.01
N GLU A 62 -8.32 -12.96 -5.75
CA GLU A 62 -9.46 -12.04 -5.82
C GLU A 62 -9.38 -10.99 -4.70
N GLU A 63 -9.08 -11.42 -3.47
CA GLU A 63 -8.87 -10.49 -2.36
C GLU A 63 -7.66 -9.58 -2.62
N ALA A 64 -6.55 -10.15 -3.12
CA ALA A 64 -5.37 -9.38 -3.50
C ALA A 64 -5.70 -8.30 -4.53
N GLU A 65 -6.48 -8.63 -5.57
CA GLU A 65 -6.82 -7.68 -6.64
C GLU A 65 -7.72 -6.55 -6.10
N SER A 66 -8.63 -6.87 -5.17
CA SER A 66 -9.42 -5.86 -4.45
C SER A 66 -8.51 -4.89 -3.68
N TRP A 67 -7.50 -5.40 -2.97
CA TRP A 67 -6.54 -4.56 -2.25
C TRP A 67 -5.68 -3.71 -3.18
N ARG A 68 -5.23 -4.26 -4.31
CA ARG A 68 -4.47 -3.52 -5.33
C ARG A 68 -5.32 -2.37 -5.90
N GLN A 69 -6.57 -2.62 -6.23
CA GLN A 69 -7.51 -1.59 -6.70
C GLN A 69 -7.77 -0.52 -5.64
N GLN A 70 -7.81 -0.89 -4.36
CA GLN A 70 -7.93 0.09 -3.29
C GLN A 70 -6.67 0.96 -3.16
N ALA A 71 -5.48 0.37 -3.31
CA ALA A 71 -4.22 1.10 -3.34
C ALA A 71 -4.20 2.12 -4.50
N GLU A 72 -4.61 1.71 -5.70
CA GLU A 72 -4.76 2.59 -6.88
C GLU A 72 -5.70 3.77 -6.61
N LYS A 73 -6.85 3.49 -6.00
CA LYS A 73 -7.81 4.53 -5.64
C LYS A 73 -7.21 5.55 -4.68
N VAL A 74 -6.53 5.09 -3.63
CA VAL A 74 -5.88 5.98 -2.65
C VAL A 74 -4.76 6.79 -3.32
N TYR A 75 -3.99 6.19 -4.23
CA TYR A 75 -2.99 6.89 -5.02
C TYR A 75 -3.61 8.03 -5.84
N ALA A 76 -4.70 7.74 -6.57
CA ALA A 76 -5.43 8.73 -7.35
C ALA A 76 -5.95 9.88 -6.48
N GLU A 77 -6.56 9.57 -5.33
CA GLU A 77 -7.02 10.59 -4.37
C GLU A 77 -5.88 11.49 -3.88
N ILE A 78 -4.68 10.94 -3.64
CA ILE A 78 -3.51 11.74 -3.26
C ILE A 78 -3.10 12.67 -4.42
N ARG A 79 -3.10 12.18 -5.67
CA ARG A 79 -2.73 12.97 -6.86
C ARG A 79 -3.76 14.03 -7.24
N GLU A 80 -5.03 13.82 -6.93
CA GLU A 80 -6.06 14.86 -7.07
C GLU A 80 -5.80 16.03 -6.11
N LEU A 81 -5.36 15.73 -4.88
CA LEU A 81 -5.02 16.74 -3.89
C LEU A 81 -3.68 17.41 -4.18
N TRP A 82 -2.67 16.63 -4.59
CA TRP A 82 -1.31 17.09 -4.91
C TRP A 82 -0.89 16.65 -6.32
N PRO A 83 -1.34 17.39 -7.35
CA PRO A 83 -0.97 17.10 -8.74
C PRO A 83 0.54 17.15 -8.96
N LEU A 84 1.03 16.31 -9.87
CA LEU A 84 2.44 16.27 -10.23
C LEU A 84 2.91 17.64 -10.74
N GLY A 85 3.99 18.16 -10.17
CA GLY A 85 4.55 19.46 -10.53
C GLY A 85 3.80 20.66 -9.97
N SER A 86 2.80 20.46 -9.11
CA SER A 86 2.17 21.57 -8.37
C SER A 86 3.13 22.20 -7.36
N GLU A 87 2.83 23.41 -6.91
CA GLU A 87 3.63 24.10 -5.88
C GLU A 87 3.70 23.28 -4.58
N GLU A 88 2.60 22.59 -4.23
CA GLU A 88 2.52 21.69 -3.07
C GLU A 88 3.44 20.48 -3.23
N ALA A 89 3.50 19.86 -4.42
CA ALA A 89 4.40 18.74 -4.69
C ALA A 89 5.87 19.17 -4.54
N LEU A 90 6.22 20.35 -5.06
CA LEU A 90 7.58 20.91 -4.98
C LEU A 90 7.97 21.32 -3.55
N LYS A 91 6.99 21.66 -2.71
CA LYS A 91 7.21 22.04 -1.30
C LYS A 91 7.66 20.86 -0.43
N TRP A 92 7.33 19.63 -0.83
CA TRP A 92 7.56 18.42 -0.05
C TRP A 92 8.27 17.35 -0.89
N PRO A 93 9.53 17.57 -1.29
CA PRO A 93 10.21 16.74 -2.29
C PRO A 93 10.34 15.27 -1.87
N LYS A 94 10.51 14.99 -0.56
CA LYS A 94 10.56 13.60 -0.06
C LYS A 94 9.23 12.88 -0.20
N GLN A 95 8.11 13.56 0.05
CA GLN A 95 6.78 13.00 -0.11
C GLN A 95 6.48 12.75 -1.59
N GLU A 96 6.97 13.63 -2.47
CA GLU A 96 6.89 13.40 -3.91
C GLU A 96 7.73 12.19 -4.33
N GLU A 97 8.97 12.06 -3.85
CA GLU A 97 9.81 10.87 -4.07
C GLU A 97 9.11 9.59 -3.62
N ASP A 98 8.51 9.59 -2.43
CA ASP A 98 7.73 8.46 -1.92
C ASP A 98 6.53 8.10 -2.82
N LEU A 99 5.82 9.09 -3.37
CA LEU A 99 4.69 8.87 -4.28
C LEU A 99 5.13 8.42 -5.67
N VAL A 100 6.27 8.90 -6.16
CA VAL A 100 6.86 8.40 -7.39
C VAL A 100 7.29 6.95 -7.22
N GLN A 101 7.89 6.59 -6.08
CA GLN A 101 8.24 5.21 -5.80
C GLN A 101 6.98 4.33 -5.65
N SER A 102 5.98 4.78 -4.91
CA SER A 102 4.72 4.03 -4.75
C SER A 102 4.02 3.75 -6.08
N ARG A 103 4.15 4.63 -7.08
CA ARG A 103 3.64 4.37 -8.43
C ARG A 103 4.36 3.20 -9.11
N LYS A 104 5.69 3.17 -9.02
CA LYS A 104 6.50 2.08 -9.57
C LYS A 104 6.15 0.76 -8.89
N ASP A 105 6.05 0.76 -7.56
CA ASP A 105 5.71 -0.42 -6.79
C ASP A 105 4.33 -0.96 -7.18
N LEU A 106 3.35 -0.08 -7.43
CA LEU A 106 2.02 -0.49 -7.92
C LEU A 106 2.04 -1.05 -9.35
N ASP A 107 2.85 -0.49 -10.24
CA ASP A 107 3.00 -0.97 -11.62
C ASP A 107 3.68 -2.35 -11.66
N GLU A 108 4.69 -2.55 -10.81
CA GLU A 108 5.36 -3.84 -10.60
C GLU A 108 4.38 -4.87 -10.02
N LEU A 109 3.66 -4.50 -8.95
CA LEU A 109 2.64 -5.35 -8.34
C LEU A 109 1.54 -5.76 -9.33
N GLU A 110 1.04 -4.84 -10.17
CA GLU A 110 0.07 -5.20 -11.22
C GLU A 110 0.64 -6.24 -12.19
N THR A 111 1.92 -6.11 -12.54
CA THR A 111 2.61 -7.04 -13.43
C THR A 111 2.73 -8.43 -12.79
N ASP A 112 3.16 -8.49 -11.54
CA ASP A 112 3.32 -9.75 -10.79
C ASP A 112 1.98 -10.44 -10.57
N MET A 113 0.95 -9.68 -10.21
CA MET A 113 -0.41 -10.22 -10.04
C MET A 113 -1.00 -10.75 -11.35
N LYS A 114 -0.74 -10.11 -12.50
CA LYS A 114 -1.13 -10.64 -13.82
C LYS A 114 -0.44 -11.96 -14.12
N ALA A 115 0.83 -12.11 -13.74
CA ALA A 115 1.57 -13.36 -13.90
C ALA A 115 1.08 -14.46 -12.94
N ALA A 116 0.67 -14.08 -11.73
CA ALA A 116 0.15 -14.99 -10.69
C ALA A 116 -1.33 -15.37 -10.88
N LYS A 117 -2.05 -14.74 -11.82
CA LYS A 117 -3.48 -14.99 -12.03
C LYS A 117 -3.74 -16.48 -12.26
N PRO A 118 -4.66 -17.11 -11.48
CA PRO A 118 -5.06 -18.49 -11.72
C PRO A 118 -5.50 -18.66 -13.17
N GLN A 119 -4.94 -19.65 -13.87
CA GLN A 119 -5.44 -20.02 -15.18
C GLN A 119 -6.75 -20.75 -14.98
N ASP A 120 -7.83 -20.29 -15.63
CA ASP A 120 -9.08 -21.02 -15.65
C ASP A 120 -8.80 -22.43 -16.20
N GLU A 121 -8.81 -23.44 -15.32
CA GLU A 121 -8.76 -24.85 -15.72
C GLU A 121 -10.08 -25.18 -16.42
N ASN A 122 -10.01 -25.30 -17.75
CA ASN A 122 -11.10 -25.85 -18.57
C ASN A 122 -11.35 -27.33 -18.26
#